data_AF-A0A970L404-F1
#
_entry.id   AF-A0A970L404-F1
#
_cell.length_a   1.000
_cell.length_b   1.000
_cell.length_c   1.000
_cell.angle_alpha   90.00
_cell.angle_beta   90.00
_cell.angle_gamma   90.00
#
_symmetry.space_group_name_H-M   'P 1'
#
loop_
_entity.id
_entity.type
_entity.pdbx_description
1 polymer ?
#
loop_
_entity_poly.entity_id
_entity_poly.type
_entity_poly.pdbx_seq_one_letter_code
_entity_poly.pdbx_strand_id
1 'polypeptide(L)'
;MKEHRLKKLLEKYYSANISTGEEQELKDLLCGDSVFPGYEIEREIFRYYSESEKIPVPSSDFETRIIKAIDDLEESVQKQKLFPKQIPVSEQKSVKRYLLTLSGAAATILIIITFWFFFKLDKEPDDTYTDPSRAYAETMKVLSDVSLRLNMAAEAVIPVADLAKTTFDDIKALSRSLNSFNTGLTRTGLQIPDNNHKDENALYSKYKKR
;
A
#
# COMPACT_ATOMS: atom_id res chain seq x y z
N MET A 1 8.31 -34.44 16.27
CA MET A 1 7.33 -33.69 17.09
C MET A 1 7.37 -32.18 16.82
N LYS A 2 8.56 -31.54 16.81
CA LYS A 2 8.70 -30.10 16.53
C LYS A 2 8.30 -29.69 15.10
N GLU A 3 8.60 -30.51 14.09
CA GLU A 3 8.24 -30.23 12.69
C GLU A 3 6.72 -30.15 12.44
N HIS A 4 5.93 -31.07 13.01
CA HIS A 4 4.47 -31.04 12.89
C HIS A 4 3.86 -29.78 13.54
N ARG A 5 4.46 -29.30 14.63
CA ARG A 5 4.08 -28.03 15.27
C ARG A 5 4.41 -26.84 14.37
N LEU A 6 5.61 -26.80 13.79
CA LEU A 6 6.03 -25.78 12.83
C LEU A 6 5.06 -25.70 11.63
N LYS A 7 4.73 -26.85 11.01
CA LYS A 7 3.78 -26.91 9.89
C LYS A 7 2.42 -26.32 10.26
N LYS A 8 1.89 -26.70 11.43
CA LYS A 8 0.59 -26.19 11.91
C LYS A 8 0.62 -24.68 12.19
N LEU A 9 1.73 -24.17 12.72
CA LEU A 9 1.92 -22.73 12.96
C LEU A 9 2.01 -21.96 11.64
N LEU A 10 2.75 -22.47 10.64
CA LEU A 10 2.81 -21.89 9.30
C LEU A 10 1.44 -21.88 8.62
N GLU A 11 0.69 -22.97 8.71
CA GLU A 11 -0.66 -23.04 8.16
C GLU A 11 -1.57 -21.96 8.77
N LYS A 12 -1.53 -21.79 10.11
CA LYS A 12 -2.24 -20.72 10.82
C LYS A 12 -1.78 -19.32 10.43
N TYR A 13 -0.46 -19.13 10.29
CA TYR A 13 0.15 -17.87 9.90
C TYR A 13 -0.33 -17.45 8.51
N TYR A 14 -0.23 -18.34 7.53
CA TYR A 14 -0.71 -18.08 6.18
C TYR A 14 -2.23 -17.93 6.13
N SER A 15 -2.99 -18.63 6.98
CA SER A 15 -4.45 -18.47 7.08
C SER A 15 -4.90 -17.25 7.88
N ALA A 16 -3.99 -16.39 8.35
CA ALA A 16 -4.28 -15.22 9.19
C ALA A 16 -5.04 -15.54 10.51
N ASN A 17 -4.90 -16.75 11.05
CA ASN A 17 -5.57 -17.20 12.28
C ASN A 17 -4.59 -17.43 13.44
N ILE A 18 -3.38 -16.88 13.33
CA ILE A 18 -2.33 -17.05 14.33
C ILE A 18 -2.51 -16.05 15.48
N SER A 19 -2.33 -16.49 16.72
CA SER A 19 -2.27 -15.56 17.86
C SER A 19 -0.88 -14.94 17.98
N THR A 20 -0.77 -13.80 18.67
CA THR A 20 0.51 -13.08 18.88
C THR A 20 1.58 -13.97 19.55
N GLY A 21 1.19 -14.80 20.52
CA GLY A 21 2.11 -15.73 21.17
C GLY A 21 2.57 -16.88 20.27
N GLU A 22 1.66 -17.40 19.43
CA GLU A 22 1.98 -18.43 18.43
C GLU A 22 2.88 -17.87 17.32
N GLU A 23 2.70 -16.60 16.94
CA GLU A 23 3.54 -15.93 15.94
C GLU A 23 4.97 -15.72 16.46
N GLN A 24 5.12 -15.36 17.74
CA GLN A 24 6.44 -15.28 18.37
C GLN A 24 7.12 -16.67 18.43
N GLU A 25 6.37 -17.72 18.80
CA GLU A 25 6.87 -19.11 18.75
C GLU A 25 7.33 -19.49 17.33
N LEU A 26 6.57 -19.12 16.30
CA LEU A 26 6.93 -19.36 14.90
C LEU A 26 8.20 -18.61 14.49
N LYS A 27 8.33 -17.34 14.89
CA LYS A 27 9.53 -16.52 14.66
C LYS A 27 10.77 -17.14 15.30
N ASP A 28 10.68 -17.56 16.56
CA ASP A 28 11.78 -18.18 17.28
C ASP A 28 12.19 -19.53 16.66
N LEU A 29 11.23 -20.33 16.19
CA LEU A 29 11.48 -21.61 15.52
C LEU A 29 12.16 -21.43 14.16
N LEU A 30 11.83 -20.38 13.40
CA LEU A 30 12.41 -20.11 12.08
C LEU A 30 13.73 -19.34 12.15
N CYS A 31 13.94 -18.51 13.17
CA CYS A 31 15.18 -17.75 13.36
C CYS A 31 16.30 -18.55 14.07
N GLY A 32 16.01 -19.75 14.58
CA GLY A 32 17.00 -20.60 15.25
C GLY A 32 18.05 -21.22 14.31
N ASP A 33 19.07 -21.85 14.91
CA ASP A 33 20.24 -22.41 14.20
C ASP A 33 19.94 -23.66 13.35
N SER A 34 18.86 -24.39 13.62
CA SER A 34 18.47 -25.58 12.85
C SER A 34 17.02 -25.52 12.38
N VAL A 35 16.81 -25.38 11.08
CA VAL A 35 15.49 -25.49 10.44
C VAL A 35 15.36 -26.86 9.77
N PHE A 36 14.13 -27.39 9.76
CA PHE A 36 13.85 -28.68 9.13
C PHE A 36 14.00 -28.56 7.60
N PRO A 37 14.49 -29.61 6.92
CA PRO A 37 14.64 -29.61 5.47
C PRO A 37 13.28 -29.35 4.80
N GLY A 38 13.23 -28.35 3.91
CA GLY A 38 12.01 -27.94 3.19
C GLY A 38 11.39 -26.62 3.65
N TYR A 39 11.89 -26.01 4.73
CA TYR A 39 11.42 -24.70 5.24
C TYR A 39 12.46 -23.57 5.10
N GLU A 40 13.42 -23.74 4.18
CA GLU A 40 14.52 -22.77 3.99
C GLU A 40 14.02 -21.42 3.45
N ILE A 41 12.97 -21.44 2.64
CA ILE A 41 12.35 -20.23 2.08
C ILE A 41 11.71 -19.41 3.19
N GLU A 42 10.89 -20.06 4.02
CA GLU A 42 10.24 -19.43 5.16
C GLU A 42 11.27 -18.88 6.13
N ARG A 43 12.36 -19.63 6.38
CA ARG A 43 13.48 -19.15 7.18
C ARG A 43 14.10 -17.88 6.60
N GLU A 44 14.41 -17.86 5.32
CA GLU A 44 15.02 -16.69 4.67
C GLU A 44 14.12 -15.47 4.75
N ILE A 45 12.82 -15.64 4.49
CA ILE A 45 11.80 -14.58 4.60
C ILE A 45 11.75 -14.03 6.03
N PHE A 46 11.60 -14.90 7.02
CA PHE A 46 11.50 -14.49 8.43
C PHE A 46 12.80 -13.84 8.92
N ARG A 47 13.96 -14.36 8.49
CA ARG A 47 15.25 -13.76 8.81
C ARG A 47 15.39 -12.37 8.19
N TYR A 48 15.07 -12.20 6.91
CA TYR A 48 15.09 -10.89 6.25
C TYR A 48 14.18 -9.87 6.94
N TYR A 49 12.96 -10.26 7.33
CA TYR A 49 12.05 -9.36 8.04
C TYR A 49 12.44 -9.10 9.50
N SER A 50 13.19 -10.01 10.12
CA SER A 50 13.71 -9.83 11.49
C SER A 50 15.00 -8.99 11.52
N GLU A 51 15.83 -9.12 10.49
CA GLU A 51 17.08 -8.37 10.31
C GLU A 51 16.86 -7.00 9.67
N SER A 52 15.78 -6.81 8.91
CA SER A 52 15.42 -5.50 8.37
C SER A 52 15.00 -4.56 9.50
N GLU A 53 16.01 -3.91 10.06
CA GLU A 53 15.84 -2.91 11.10
C GLU A 53 15.03 -1.75 10.53
N LYS A 54 13.81 -1.59 11.08
CA LYS A 54 12.91 -0.44 10.90
C LYS A 54 12.60 -0.14 9.44
N ILE A 55 11.46 -0.65 8.98
CA ILE A 55 10.78 -0.13 7.79
C ILE A 55 10.72 1.40 7.94
N PRO A 56 11.36 2.19 7.06
CA PRO A 56 11.39 3.64 7.19
C PRO A 56 9.96 4.15 7.13
N VAL A 57 9.62 5.09 8.01
CA VAL A 57 8.31 5.75 7.97
C VAL A 57 8.14 6.33 6.56
N PRO A 58 7.02 6.02 5.87
CA PRO A 58 6.76 6.57 4.55
C PRO A 58 6.85 8.10 4.57
N SER A 59 7.28 8.69 3.46
CA SER A 59 7.25 10.15 3.30
C SER A 59 5.84 10.69 3.56
N SER A 60 5.70 11.92 4.09
CA SER A 60 4.40 12.58 4.34
C SER A 60 3.45 12.52 3.14
N ASP A 61 4.00 12.57 1.93
CA ASP A 61 3.25 12.67 0.67
C ASP A 61 2.92 11.29 0.07
N PHE A 62 3.22 10.21 0.80
CA PHE A 62 3.03 8.84 0.32
C PHE A 62 1.55 8.54 0.02
N GLU A 63 0.66 8.91 0.93
CA GLU A 63 -0.79 8.72 0.73
C GLU A 63 -1.29 9.50 -0.48
N THR A 64 -0.87 10.76 -0.62
CA THR A 64 -1.25 11.60 -1.76
C THR A 64 -0.76 11.04 -3.09
N ARG A 65 0.45 10.46 -3.11
CA ARG A 65 1.00 9.78 -4.30
C ARG A 65 0.21 8.54 -4.67
N ILE A 66 -0.24 7.75 -3.68
CA ILE A 66 -1.09 6.57 -3.93
C ILE A 66 -2.43 7.00 -4.52
N ILE A 67 -3.11 7.96 -3.87
CA ILE A 67 -4.40 8.46 -4.34
C ILE A 67 -4.29 8.96 -5.77
N LYS A 68 -3.27 9.78 -6.05
CA LYS A 68 -3.03 10.28 -7.40
C LYS A 68 -2.76 9.15 -8.40
N ALA A 69 -1.97 8.15 -8.04
CA ALA A 69 -1.70 7.02 -8.93
C ALA A 69 -2.95 6.18 -9.23
N ILE A 70 -3.88 6.06 -8.27
CA ILE A 70 -5.18 5.42 -8.49
C ILE A 70 -6.03 6.25 -9.43
N ASP A 71 -6.13 7.57 -9.21
CA ASP A 71 -6.89 8.49 -10.07
C ASP A 71 -6.35 8.46 -11.52
N ASP A 72 -5.02 8.53 -11.69
CA ASP A 72 -4.34 8.48 -12.99
C ASP A 72 -4.60 7.12 -13.69
N LEU A 73 -4.61 6.03 -12.93
CA LEU A 73 -4.91 4.69 -13.45
C LEU A 73 -6.37 4.58 -13.87
N GLU A 74 -7.31 5.03 -13.06
CA GLU A 74 -8.74 5.06 -13.38
C GLU A 74 -9.01 5.90 -14.63
N GLU A 75 -8.37 7.06 -14.74
CA GLU A 75 -8.48 7.92 -15.91
C GLU A 75 -7.92 7.24 -17.17
N SER A 76 -6.79 6.53 -17.06
CA SER A 76 -6.20 5.78 -18.18
C SER A 76 -7.09 4.61 -18.64
N VAL A 77 -7.68 3.88 -17.70
CA VAL A 77 -8.63 2.77 -17.96
C VAL A 77 -9.91 3.31 -18.59
N GLN A 78 -10.39 4.47 -18.14
CA GLN A 78 -11.61 5.09 -18.66
C GLN A 78 -11.39 5.71 -20.05
N LYS A 79 -10.22 6.32 -20.30
CA LYS A 79 -9.79 6.79 -21.63
C LYS A 79 -9.64 5.62 -22.60
N GLN A 80 -9.05 4.50 -22.18
CA GLN A 80 -8.89 3.32 -23.03
C GLN A 80 -10.24 2.65 -23.39
N LYS A 81 -11.24 2.70 -22.49
CA LYS A 81 -12.60 2.23 -22.77
C LYS A 81 -13.40 3.16 -23.70
N LEU A 82 -12.99 4.42 -23.88
CA LEU A 82 -13.71 5.42 -24.69
C LEU A 82 -13.24 5.55 -26.15
N PHE A 83 -12.20 4.85 -26.60
CA PHE A 83 -11.70 4.97 -27.98
C PHE A 83 -11.55 3.63 -28.71
N PRO A 84 -12.54 3.26 -29.54
CA PRO A 84 -12.29 2.76 -30.88
C PRO A 84 -12.76 3.84 -31.85
N LYS A 85 -11.98 4.92 -32.04
CA LYS A 85 -12.32 5.93 -33.03
C LYS A 85 -11.10 6.35 -33.85
N GLN A 86 -10.94 5.61 -34.94
CA GLN A 86 -10.73 6.09 -36.31
C GLN A 86 -9.86 7.35 -36.46
N ILE A 87 -8.70 7.12 -37.08
CA ILE A 87 -7.74 8.11 -37.58
C ILE A 87 -8.45 9.09 -38.54
N PRO A 88 -8.51 10.40 -38.25
CA PRO A 88 -8.78 11.39 -39.29
C PRO A 88 -7.46 11.69 -40.01
N VAL A 89 -7.31 11.12 -41.21
CA VAL A 89 -6.33 11.58 -42.18
C VAL A 89 -6.79 12.93 -42.70
N SER A 90 -6.06 14.00 -42.39
CA SER A 90 -6.19 15.26 -43.12
C SER A 90 -4.86 15.99 -43.20
N GLU A 91 -4.61 16.48 -44.41
CA GLU A 91 -3.39 17.01 -44.99
C GLU A 91 -2.74 18.18 -44.25
N GLN A 92 -1.41 18.26 -44.30
CA GLN A 92 -0.72 19.54 -44.18
C GLN A 92 0.46 19.65 -45.16
N LYS A 93 0.28 20.50 -46.17
CA LYS A 93 1.27 20.88 -47.18
C LYS A 93 2.38 21.77 -46.61
N SER A 94 3.59 21.52 -47.11
CA SER A 94 4.71 22.45 -47.33
C SER A 94 5.34 23.15 -46.12
N VAL A 95 6.27 22.46 -45.45
CA VAL A 95 7.44 23.14 -44.85
C VAL A 95 8.60 23.15 -45.86
N LYS A 96 9.06 24.36 -46.13
CA LYS A 96 10.00 24.74 -47.18
C LYS A 96 11.36 24.03 -47.00
N ARG A 97 11.91 23.59 -48.13
CA ARG A 97 13.09 22.73 -48.37
C ARG A 97 14.46 23.23 -47.83
N TYR A 98 14.49 24.14 -46.86
CA TYR A 98 15.73 24.73 -46.33
C TYR A 98 16.09 24.30 -44.89
N LEU A 99 15.23 23.55 -44.20
CA LEU A 99 15.58 22.89 -42.92
C LEU A 99 16.17 21.48 -43.11
N LEU A 100 16.25 20.99 -44.34
CA LEU A 100 16.53 19.58 -44.63
C LEU A 100 18.02 19.21 -44.71
N THR A 101 18.95 20.16 -44.80
CA THR A 101 20.38 19.85 -45.01
C THR A 101 21.27 20.05 -43.78
N LEU A 102 20.78 20.68 -42.71
CA LEU A 102 21.53 20.81 -41.44
C LEU A 102 21.03 19.86 -40.34
N SER A 103 19.80 19.34 -40.47
CA SER A 103 19.22 18.31 -39.59
C SER A 103 19.70 16.89 -39.92
N GLY A 104 20.16 16.64 -41.16
CA GLY A 104 20.52 15.31 -41.66
C GLY A 104 21.63 14.61 -40.87
N ALA A 105 22.71 15.33 -40.52
CA ALA A 105 23.85 14.74 -39.80
C ALA A 105 23.54 14.40 -38.33
N ALA A 106 22.73 15.21 -37.64
CA ALA A 106 22.30 14.89 -36.28
C ALA A 106 21.27 13.74 -36.27
N ALA A 107 20.36 13.71 -37.25
CA ALA A 107 19.37 12.65 -37.38
C ALA A 107 20.02 11.29 -37.65
N THR A 108 21.07 11.21 -38.47
CA THR A 108 21.79 9.95 -38.71
C THR A 108 22.54 9.48 -37.47
N ILE A 109 23.13 10.38 -36.69
CA ILE A 109 23.75 10.05 -35.40
C ILE A 109 22.70 9.49 -34.43
N LEU A 110 21.52 10.11 -34.34
CA LEU A 110 20.42 9.59 -33.51
C LEU A 110 19.95 8.22 -33.99
N ILE A 111 19.80 8.00 -35.31
CA ILE A 111 19.42 6.68 -35.85
C ILE A 111 20.47 5.62 -35.48
N ILE A 112 21.76 5.93 -35.57
CA ILE A 112 22.85 5.00 -35.20
C ILE A 112 22.82 4.69 -33.70
N ILE A 113 22.62 5.70 -32.85
CA ILE A 113 22.50 5.51 -31.39
C ILE A 113 21.28 4.66 -31.06
N THR A 114 20.13 4.94 -31.67
CA THR A 114 18.91 4.15 -31.47
C THR A 114 19.07 2.72 -31.98
N PHE A 115 19.73 2.52 -33.12
CA PHE A 115 19.98 1.21 -33.69
C PHE A 115 20.95 0.38 -32.83
N TRP A 116 22.00 1.01 -32.31
CA TRP A 116 22.92 0.38 -31.38
C TRP A 116 22.22 -0.03 -30.07
N PHE A 117 21.34 0.82 -29.54
CA PHE A 117 20.55 0.52 -28.36
C PHE A 117 19.53 -0.60 -28.62
N PHE A 118 18.91 -0.60 -29.81
CA PHE A 118 17.95 -1.63 -30.23
C PHE A 118 18.61 -3.02 -30.28
N PHE A 119 19.80 -3.12 -30.90
CA PHE A 119 20.55 -4.39 -30.93
C PHE A 119 21.10 -4.83 -29.57
N LYS A 120 21.14 -3.93 -28.57
CA LYS A 120 21.55 -4.24 -27.19
C LYS A 120 20.37 -4.66 -26.31
N LEU A 121 19.12 -4.54 -26.78
CA LEU A 121 17.91 -4.79 -25.98
C LEU A 121 17.34 -6.21 -26.14
N ASP A 122 17.90 -7.03 -27.03
CA ASP A 122 17.42 -8.41 -27.28
C ASP A 122 18.14 -9.43 -26.41
N LYS A 123 17.98 -9.28 -25.09
CA LYS A 123 18.02 -10.43 -24.20
C LYS A 123 16.70 -10.46 -23.47
N GLU A 124 15.69 -11.05 -24.10
CA GLU A 124 14.53 -11.50 -23.35
C GLU A 124 15.07 -12.34 -22.18
N PRO A 125 14.77 -11.97 -20.93
CA PRO A 125 15.15 -12.81 -19.79
C PRO A 125 14.56 -14.20 -20.04
N ASP A 126 15.38 -15.23 -19.84
CA ASP A 126 14.99 -16.63 -20.07
C ASP A 126 13.67 -16.89 -19.34
N ASP A 127 12.63 -17.24 -20.10
CA ASP A 127 11.28 -17.27 -19.55
C ASP A 127 11.20 -18.40 -18.52
N THR A 128 10.71 -18.09 -17.31
CA THR A 128 10.72 -19.05 -16.19
C THR A 128 9.77 -20.23 -16.46
N TYR A 129 8.85 -20.08 -17.41
CA TYR A 129 7.88 -21.09 -17.79
C TYR A 129 7.83 -21.31 -19.30
N THR A 130 7.80 -22.57 -19.72
CA THR A 130 7.72 -22.98 -21.13
C THR A 130 6.34 -22.81 -21.77
N ASP A 131 5.29 -22.60 -20.98
CA ASP A 131 3.91 -22.41 -21.45
C ASP A 131 3.25 -21.20 -20.78
N PRO A 132 2.98 -20.12 -21.52
CA PRO A 132 2.33 -18.91 -21.01
C PRO A 132 0.95 -19.17 -20.39
N SER A 133 0.21 -20.14 -20.90
CA SER A 133 -1.15 -20.47 -20.41
C SER A 133 -1.10 -21.05 -19.00
N ARG A 134 -0.06 -21.85 -18.72
CA ARG A 134 0.16 -22.46 -17.41
C ARG A 134 0.59 -21.41 -16.38
N ALA A 135 1.50 -20.50 -16.75
CA ALA A 135 1.93 -19.41 -15.88
C ALA A 135 0.75 -18.49 -15.50
N TYR A 136 -0.10 -18.17 -16.46
CA TYR A 136 -1.33 -17.40 -16.20
C TYR A 136 -2.27 -18.12 -15.24
N ALA A 137 -2.50 -19.42 -15.46
CA ALA A 137 -3.37 -20.21 -14.58
C ALA A 137 -2.86 -20.27 -13.14
N GLU A 138 -1.56 -20.51 -12.94
CA GLU A 138 -0.95 -20.49 -11.60
C GLU A 138 -1.01 -19.09 -10.96
N THR A 139 -0.80 -18.03 -11.75
CA THR A 139 -0.92 -16.64 -11.28
C THR A 139 -2.34 -16.34 -10.80
N MET A 140 -3.35 -16.70 -11.59
CA MET A 140 -4.75 -16.49 -11.22
C MET A 140 -5.13 -17.26 -9.97
N LYS A 141 -4.61 -18.48 -9.80
CA LYS A 141 -4.79 -19.27 -8.58
C LYS A 141 -4.19 -18.57 -7.35
N VAL A 142 -2.95 -18.08 -7.44
CA VAL A 142 -2.30 -17.34 -6.35
C VAL A 142 -3.06 -16.05 -6.04
N LEU A 143 -3.43 -15.27 -7.06
CA LEU A 143 -4.16 -14.02 -6.86
C LEU A 143 -5.54 -14.26 -6.23
N SER A 144 -6.23 -15.33 -6.63
CA SER A 144 -7.50 -15.75 -6.03
C SER A 144 -7.33 -16.15 -4.56
N ASP A 145 -6.31 -16.94 -4.23
CA ASP A 145 -6.02 -17.33 -2.84
C ASP A 145 -5.71 -16.12 -1.95
N VAL A 146 -4.90 -15.18 -2.45
CA VAL A 146 -4.61 -13.92 -1.75
C VAL A 146 -5.88 -13.09 -1.54
N SER A 147 -6.72 -12.96 -2.58
CA SER A 147 -8.00 -12.23 -2.49
C SER A 147 -8.95 -12.83 -1.45
N LEU A 148 -9.10 -14.16 -1.45
CA LEU A 148 -9.90 -14.88 -0.46
C LEU A 148 -9.39 -14.61 0.96
N ARG A 149 -8.08 -14.71 1.20
CA ARG A 149 -7.48 -14.45 2.52
C ARG A 149 -7.66 -13.01 2.98
N LEU A 150 -7.53 -12.04 2.07
CA LEU A 150 -7.78 -10.62 2.38
C LEU A 150 -9.24 -10.36 2.76
N ASN A 151 -10.19 -10.99 2.06
CA ASN A 151 -11.60 -10.90 2.40
C ASN A 151 -11.89 -11.50 3.78
N MET A 152 -11.31 -12.66 4.09
CA MET A 152 -11.44 -13.27 5.42
C MET A 152 -10.86 -12.38 6.53
N ALA A 153 -9.69 -11.77 6.28
CA ALA A 153 -9.07 -10.85 7.22
C ALA A 153 -9.90 -9.57 7.42
N ALA A 154 -10.48 -9.03 6.34
CA ALA A 154 -11.38 -7.88 6.40
C ALA A 154 -12.69 -8.19 7.16
N GLU A 155 -13.21 -9.41 7.04
CA GLU A 155 -14.37 -9.87 7.80
C GLU A 155 -14.06 -10.02 9.30
N ALA A 156 -12.89 -10.55 9.64
CA ALA A 156 -12.47 -10.74 11.03
C ALA A 156 -12.36 -9.43 11.85
N VAL A 157 -12.21 -8.28 11.19
CA VAL A 157 -12.11 -6.97 11.86
C VAL A 157 -13.45 -6.23 12.01
N ILE A 158 -14.54 -6.73 11.42
CA ILE A 158 -15.89 -6.13 11.54
C ILE A 158 -16.32 -5.93 13.00
N PRO A 159 -16.17 -6.92 13.91
CA PRO A 159 -16.57 -6.75 15.32
C PRO A 159 -15.81 -5.63 16.04
N VAL A 160 -14.56 -5.37 15.64
CA VAL A 160 -13.74 -4.30 16.21
C VAL A 160 -14.23 -2.94 15.73
N ALA A 161 -14.61 -2.83 14.45
CA ALA A 161 -15.20 -1.61 13.90
C ALA A 161 -16.56 -1.29 14.55
N ASP A 162 -17.41 -2.30 14.75
CA ASP A 162 -18.70 -2.14 15.44
C ASP A 162 -18.51 -1.77 16.92
N LEU A 163 -17.53 -2.36 17.59
CA LEU A 163 -17.17 -2.00 18.97
C LEU A 163 -16.68 -0.55 19.08
N ALA A 164 -15.83 -0.10 18.14
CA ALA A 164 -15.37 1.29 18.12
C ALA A 164 -16.51 2.27 17.89
N LYS A 165 -17.46 1.94 16.99
CA LYS A 165 -18.63 2.77 16.70
C LYS A 165 -19.58 2.87 17.89
N THR A 166 -19.92 1.76 18.51
CA THR A 166 -20.78 1.73 19.71
C THR A 166 -20.15 2.52 20.87
N THR A 167 -18.85 2.35 21.10
CA THR A 167 -18.10 3.13 22.09
C THR A 167 -18.16 4.64 21.80
N PHE A 168 -18.01 5.02 20.53
CA PHE A 168 -18.09 6.43 20.13
C PHE A 168 -19.49 7.03 20.32
N ASP A 169 -20.54 6.26 20.00
CA ASP A 169 -21.93 6.67 20.21
C ASP A 169 -22.28 6.83 21.69
N ASP A 170 -21.77 5.94 22.55
CA ASP A 170 -21.91 6.03 24.01
C ASP A 170 -21.21 7.26 24.58
N ILE A 171 -19.98 7.54 24.15
CA ILE A 171 -19.24 8.76 24.52
C ILE A 171 -20.01 10.02 24.07
N LYS A 172 -20.62 9.99 22.88
CA LYS A 172 -21.44 11.08 22.36
C LYS A 172 -22.75 11.26 23.14
N ALA A 173 -23.39 10.17 23.56
CA ALA A 173 -24.57 10.23 24.42
C ALA A 173 -24.22 10.78 25.81
N LEU A 174 -23.09 10.33 26.38
CA LEU A 174 -22.59 10.80 27.66
C LEU A 174 -22.25 12.30 27.63
N SER A 175 -21.53 12.77 26.62
CA SER A 175 -21.23 14.20 26.47
C SER A 175 -22.48 15.07 26.32
N ARG A 176 -23.52 14.60 25.62
CA ARG A 176 -24.82 15.28 25.56
C ARG A 176 -25.50 15.34 26.93
N SER A 177 -25.46 14.25 27.69
CA SER A 177 -25.99 14.19 29.07
C SER A 177 -25.24 15.12 30.01
N LEU A 178 -23.91 15.16 29.93
CA LEU A 178 -23.08 16.08 30.71
C LEU A 178 -23.34 17.54 30.34
N ASN A 179 -23.53 17.84 29.05
CA ASN A 179 -23.88 19.19 28.60
C ASN A 179 -25.28 19.61 29.09
N SER A 180 -26.28 18.72 29.06
CA SER A 180 -27.61 19.04 29.57
C SER A 180 -27.62 19.21 31.09
N PHE A 181 -26.83 18.41 31.80
CA PHE A 181 -26.61 18.55 33.24
C PHE A 181 -25.93 19.88 33.59
N ASN A 182 -24.86 20.25 32.89
CA ASN A 182 -24.19 21.55 33.06
C ASN A 182 -25.14 22.73 32.76
N THR A 183 -25.98 22.59 31.73
CA THR A 183 -27.00 23.60 31.39
C THR A 183 -28.07 23.72 32.49
N GLY A 184 -28.43 22.62 33.16
CA GLY A 184 -29.33 22.65 34.32
C GLY A 184 -28.70 23.32 35.54
N LEU A 185 -27.45 22.99 35.84
CA LEU A 185 -26.67 23.57 36.93
C LEU A 185 -26.52 25.10 36.80
N THR A 186 -26.16 25.59 35.61
CA THR A 186 -26.05 27.03 35.34
C THR A 186 -27.36 27.78 35.54
N ARG A 187 -28.51 27.17 35.22
CA ARG A 187 -29.85 27.74 35.49
C ARG A 187 -30.18 27.85 36.98
N THR A 188 -29.61 26.99 37.81
CA THR A 188 -29.80 27.01 39.28
C THR A 188 -28.80 27.91 40.02
N GLY A 189 -27.89 28.59 39.29
CA GLY A 189 -26.85 29.43 39.87
C GLY A 189 -25.67 28.66 40.46
N LEU A 190 -25.69 27.33 40.40
CA LEU A 190 -24.59 26.45 40.79
C LEU A 190 -23.66 26.28 39.59
N GLN A 191 -22.67 27.17 39.46
CA GLN A 191 -21.63 27.03 38.44
C GLN A 191 -20.59 26.01 38.92
N ILE A 192 -20.39 24.94 38.15
CA ILE A 192 -19.16 24.14 38.26
C ILE A 192 -18.04 25.05 37.69
N PRO A 193 -16.97 25.34 38.44
CA PRO A 193 -15.90 26.18 37.92
C PRO A 193 -15.33 25.56 36.65
N ASP A 194 -15.39 26.33 35.56
CA ASP A 194 -14.84 25.97 34.25
C ASP A 194 -13.30 25.98 34.34
N ASN A 195 -12.75 24.89 34.87
CA ASN A 195 -11.33 24.61 34.82
C ASN A 195 -11.03 23.92 33.49
N ASN A 196 -11.18 24.62 32.36
CA ASN A 196 -10.54 24.17 31.14
C ASN A 196 -10.00 25.28 30.22
N HIS A 197 -8.66 25.35 30.23
CA HIS A 197 -7.75 25.86 29.20
C HIS A 197 -8.03 27.21 28.52
N LYS A 198 -7.60 28.29 29.18
CA LYS A 198 -7.14 29.52 28.48
C LYS A 198 -5.61 29.67 28.37
N ASP A 199 -4.83 28.69 28.82
CA ASP A 199 -3.36 28.82 28.91
C ASP A 199 -2.52 27.98 27.92
N GLU A 200 -3.12 27.25 26.98
CA GLU A 200 -2.31 26.49 26.00
C GLU A 200 -1.71 27.37 24.87
N ASN A 201 -2.33 28.51 24.57
CA ASN A 201 -1.80 29.46 23.56
C ASN A 201 -0.73 30.42 24.12
N ALA A 202 -0.50 30.45 25.44
CA ALA A 202 0.56 31.27 26.03
C ALA A 202 1.94 30.59 25.97
N LEU A 203 2.00 29.26 25.92
CA LEU A 203 3.26 28.50 25.91
C LEU A 203 3.95 28.45 24.53
N TYR A 204 3.20 28.52 23.43
CA TYR A 204 3.78 28.48 22.07
C TYR A 204 4.29 29.83 21.54
N SER A 205 3.86 30.96 22.12
CA SER A 205 4.35 32.28 21.68
C SER A 205 5.75 32.63 22.22
N LYS A 206 6.24 31.90 23.24
CA LYS A 206 7.53 32.17 23.89
C LYS A 206 8.75 31.59 23.13
N TYR A 207 8.54 30.67 22.19
CA TYR A 207 9.63 30.03 21.43
C TYR A 207 9.76 30.50 19.98
N LYS A 208 8.91 31.42 19.51
CA LYS A 208 8.99 32.00 18.15
C LYS A 208 9.59 33.41 18.13
N LYS A 209 10.61 33.64 18.96
CA LYS A 209 11.41 34.86 18.93
C LYS A 209 12.81 34.63 19.55
N ARG A 210 13.61 33.81 18.89
CA ARG A 210 15.08 33.94 18.83
C ARG A 210 15.56 33.44 17.49
#